data_AF-A0A0W0EWN6-F1
#
_entry.id   AF-A0A0W0EWN6-F1
#
_cell.length_a   1.000
_cell.length_b   1.000
_cell.length_c   1.000
_cell.angle_alpha   90.00
_cell.angle_beta   90.00
_cell.angle_gamma   90.00
#
_symmetry.space_group_name_H-M   'P 1'
#
loop_
_entity.id
_entity.type
_entity.pdbx_description
1 polymer ?
#
loop_
_entity_poly.entity_id
_entity_poly.type
_entity_poly.pdbx_seq_one_letter_code
_entity_poly.pdbx_strand_id
1 'polypeptide(L)'
;MIVKCSYVAFIGIPTPQNIDTIRMFLSTVEVESTGALRDLRKEICAEHPEITSTTATFHKATPFSNKTEQDHHDIIHEVFGVAADEILPRWSLIVCFEHSNQPAVVPSSTQDDDEARDVVGKMERDFKRYTEAVMSGKSPSAAAKSNNYSENQASDNALLDGRFNESGNTTTALPIELYHPAFANFLSNARDPDLQVPDDVLCSTAKLIRQLSVIRVLENPRSSDCRQTLADIMGSALSELVNKDSSSADFMSPHPTPMNVFAAPDIVEIKSEWGSGGCDPSVQVSFSYARFYCQDDSERIRDVSCCPSFLVGLAGSWIGILGAVMTSRTIVQRLSGFEWFGCSRALDNEQVINLGRLLYALRLGIAELKQYYSNLAAPTVIPGHVAPRFCPYIDSVVDSTGQTVTFSYVQPLEPEPTCATFQAKLLDGEDAGKLVVVKFVKQYCAAAHTWLAGKGFAPRLVYDGTSGPRYGGFALVVMDYVEGKTLHALYDKEALPNDVRKAVRKALNELAKGKFIFGDLRTPNIMLTNGDESVEKRLHFIDFDWACREGDGVRYPFHLSRAIWEPSGASEYQFIERKHQESMFNSLNWLK
;
A
#
# COMPACT_ATOMS: atom_id res chain seq x y z
N MET A 1 2.94 11.55 44.33
CA MET A 1 2.09 11.05 45.44
C MET A 1 1.79 9.59 45.11
N ILE A 2 1.96 8.63 46.02
CA ILE A 2 1.65 7.23 45.70
C ILE A 2 0.15 7.03 45.90
N VAL A 3 -0.53 6.50 44.88
CA VAL A 3 -1.98 6.24 44.89
C VAL A 3 -2.21 4.74 44.80
N LYS A 4 -3.00 4.19 45.74
CA LYS A 4 -3.48 2.81 45.68
C LYS A 4 -4.68 2.71 44.76
N CYS A 5 -4.61 1.86 43.75
CA CYS A 5 -5.70 1.59 42.83
C CYS A 5 -6.08 0.11 42.90
N SER A 6 -7.33 -0.18 43.26
CA SER A 6 -7.87 -1.54 43.22
C SER A 6 -8.45 -1.83 41.84
N TYR A 7 -8.17 -3.02 41.29
CA TYR A 7 -8.64 -3.42 39.97
C TYR A 7 -9.20 -4.85 39.96
N VAL A 8 -10.13 -5.08 39.04
CA VAL A 8 -10.69 -6.40 38.75
C VAL A 8 -10.25 -6.81 37.35
N ALA A 9 -9.59 -7.95 37.24
CA ALA A 9 -9.08 -8.52 36.01
C ALA A 9 -9.87 -9.78 35.61
N PHE A 10 -10.31 -9.85 34.35
CA PHE A 10 -10.97 -11.01 33.76
C PHE A 10 -10.09 -11.65 32.68
N ILE A 11 -10.00 -12.99 32.64
CA ILE A 11 -9.37 -13.74 31.53
C ILE A 11 -10.46 -14.22 30.56
N GLY A 12 -10.68 -13.46 29.49
CA GLY A 12 -11.72 -13.64 28.46
C GLY A 12 -12.59 -12.38 28.29
N ILE A 13 -13.32 -12.27 27.17
CA ILE A 13 -14.33 -11.21 27.01
C ILE A 13 -15.55 -11.57 27.87
N PRO A 14 -15.89 -10.72 28.85
CA PRO A 14 -17.00 -10.98 29.74
C PRO A 14 -18.35 -10.85 29.01
N THR A 15 -19.16 -11.92 28.95
CA THR A 15 -20.52 -11.91 28.36
C THR A 15 -21.53 -12.58 29.30
N PRO A 16 -22.84 -12.27 29.20
CA PRO A 16 -23.86 -12.92 30.04
C PRO A 16 -23.84 -14.46 29.99
N GLN A 17 -23.32 -15.05 28.91
CA GLN A 17 -23.33 -16.49 28.67
C GLN A 17 -22.09 -17.23 29.20
N ASN A 18 -20.97 -16.56 29.44
CA ASN A 18 -19.69 -17.20 29.87
C ASN A 18 -19.19 -16.71 31.23
N ILE A 19 -19.98 -15.87 31.86
CA ILE A 19 -19.79 -15.16 33.12
C ILE A 19 -19.17 -15.99 34.25
N ASP A 20 -19.73 -17.18 34.46
CA ASP A 20 -19.41 -18.09 35.56
C ASP A 20 -18.17 -18.93 35.27
N THR A 21 -17.64 -18.85 34.04
CA THR A 21 -16.52 -19.67 33.56
C THR A 21 -15.23 -18.86 33.37
N ILE A 22 -15.32 -17.53 33.47
CA ILE A 22 -14.18 -16.62 33.34
C ILE A 22 -13.43 -16.53 34.68
N ARG A 23 -12.10 -16.56 34.61
CA ARG A 23 -11.26 -16.42 35.79
C ARG A 23 -11.15 -14.95 36.18
N MET A 24 -11.54 -14.62 37.41
CA MET A 24 -11.52 -13.26 37.97
C MET A 24 -10.42 -13.10 39.03
N PHE A 25 -9.69 -11.99 38.97
CA PHE A 25 -8.70 -11.59 39.98
C PHE A 25 -9.03 -10.21 40.53
N LEU A 26 -9.01 -10.08 41.85
CA LEU A 26 -9.10 -8.79 42.54
C LEU A 26 -7.74 -8.49 43.15
N SER A 27 -7.11 -7.39 42.74
CA SER A 27 -5.80 -6.98 43.25
C SER A 27 -5.73 -5.46 43.45
N THR A 28 -4.65 -4.97 44.05
CA THR A 28 -4.40 -3.54 44.26
C THR A 28 -2.95 -3.22 43.92
N VAL A 29 -2.75 -2.19 43.09
CA VAL A 29 -1.44 -1.71 42.68
C VAL A 29 -1.17 -0.30 43.22
N GLU A 30 0.08 -0.02 43.61
CA GLU A 30 0.53 1.28 44.09
C GLU A 30 1.27 2.02 42.97
N VAL A 31 0.73 3.17 42.51
CA VAL A 31 1.32 3.90 41.37
C VAL A 31 1.71 5.32 41.76
N GLU A 32 2.82 5.82 41.23
CA GLU A 32 3.23 7.22 41.38
C GLU A 32 2.31 8.16 40.56
N SER A 33 1.74 9.18 41.21
CA SER A 33 0.65 10.04 40.70
C SER A 33 1.01 11.02 39.58
N THR A 34 1.95 10.71 38.68
CA THR A 34 2.18 11.55 37.48
C THR A 34 1.07 11.40 36.43
N GLY A 35 0.09 10.50 36.64
CA GLY A 35 -1.27 10.69 36.13
C GLY A 35 -1.49 10.39 34.65
N ALA A 36 -0.70 9.50 34.04
CA ALA A 36 -1.03 8.95 32.72
C ALA A 36 -1.59 7.52 32.85
N LEU A 37 -2.74 7.25 32.21
CA LEU A 37 -3.38 5.92 32.12
C LEU A 37 -2.42 4.83 31.60
N ARG A 38 -1.38 5.26 30.87
CA ARG A 38 -0.29 4.43 30.34
C ARG A 38 0.60 3.81 31.42
N ASP A 39 0.86 4.53 32.51
CA ASP A 39 1.73 4.04 33.60
C ASP A 39 1.01 2.95 34.41
N LEU A 40 -0.28 3.17 34.68
CA LEU A 40 -1.17 2.21 35.33
C LEU A 40 -1.30 0.91 34.51
N ARG A 41 -1.46 1.02 33.17
CA ARG A 41 -1.51 -0.14 32.25
C ARG A 41 -0.23 -0.97 32.32
N LYS A 42 0.93 -0.30 32.38
CA LYS A 42 2.23 -0.97 32.40
C LYS A 42 2.43 -1.76 33.69
N GLU A 43 2.05 -1.21 34.85
CA GLU A 43 2.20 -1.91 36.13
C GLU A 43 1.21 -3.05 36.31
N ILE A 44 -0.06 -2.88 35.91
CA ILE A 44 -1.05 -3.98 35.97
C ILE A 44 -0.63 -5.14 35.05
N CYS A 45 -0.07 -4.86 33.86
CA CYS A 45 0.46 -5.92 33.00
C CYS A 45 1.73 -6.59 33.58
N ALA A 46 2.47 -5.92 34.44
CA ALA A 46 3.66 -6.48 35.07
C ALA A 46 3.33 -7.46 36.21
N GLU A 47 2.19 -7.29 36.89
CA GLU A 47 1.69 -8.25 37.88
C GLU A 47 1.11 -9.53 37.25
N HIS A 48 0.69 -9.46 35.98
CA HIS A 48 0.10 -10.57 35.21
C HIS A 48 0.87 -10.90 33.92
N PRO A 49 2.16 -11.27 33.99
CA PRO A 49 3.02 -11.52 32.84
C PRO A 49 2.58 -12.73 31.99
N GLU A 50 1.74 -13.61 32.53
CA GLU A 50 1.11 -14.73 31.82
C GLU A 50 0.09 -14.29 30.76
N ILE A 51 -0.23 -12.98 30.69
CA ILE A 51 -1.20 -12.42 29.75
C ILE A 51 -0.53 -11.33 28.89
N THR A 52 -0.65 -11.42 27.57
CA THR A 52 -0.02 -10.49 26.62
C THR A 52 -0.70 -9.11 26.64
N SER A 53 0.08 -8.03 26.78
CA SER A 53 -0.39 -6.64 26.94
C SER A 53 -1.16 -6.05 25.75
N THR A 54 -1.13 -6.71 24.59
CA THR A 54 -1.79 -6.31 23.34
C THR A 54 -3.28 -6.63 23.27
N THR A 55 -3.82 -7.39 24.22
CA THR A 55 -5.20 -7.90 24.18
C THR A 55 -6.05 -7.46 25.39
N ALA A 56 -5.65 -6.37 26.06
CA ALA A 56 -6.25 -5.89 27.30
C ALA A 56 -7.06 -4.59 27.11
N THR A 57 -8.34 -4.60 27.51
CA THR A 57 -9.25 -3.45 27.46
C THR A 57 -9.47 -2.88 28.86
N PHE A 58 -9.30 -1.56 29.03
CA PHE A 58 -9.39 -0.88 30.32
C PHE A 58 -10.63 0.01 30.39
N HIS A 59 -11.47 -0.21 31.39
CA HIS A 59 -12.68 0.57 31.63
C HIS A 59 -12.53 1.40 32.91
N LYS A 60 -12.73 2.72 32.79
CA LYS A 60 -12.71 3.67 33.91
C LYS A 60 -14.14 3.94 34.36
N ALA A 61 -14.42 3.78 35.65
CA ALA A 61 -15.71 4.20 36.21
C ALA A 61 -15.78 5.75 36.23
N THR A 62 -16.68 6.34 35.45
CA THR A 62 -16.97 7.79 35.48
C THR A 62 -17.95 8.14 36.60
N PRO A 63 -17.87 9.34 37.20
CA PRO A 63 -18.92 9.82 38.09
C PRO A 63 -20.16 10.20 37.27
N PHE A 64 -21.30 9.60 37.60
CA PHE A 64 -22.60 9.83 36.97
C PHE A 64 -23.00 11.31 37.01
N SER A 65 -23.17 11.93 35.84
CA SER A 65 -24.02 13.11 35.69
C SER A 65 -24.51 13.28 34.25
N ASN A 66 -25.78 12.89 34.05
CA ASN A 66 -26.78 13.45 33.14
C ASN A 66 -26.39 13.63 31.66
N LYS A 67 -26.41 12.50 30.94
CA LYS A 67 -27.11 12.32 29.64
C LYS A 67 -27.18 10.80 29.37
N THR A 68 -28.41 10.29 29.16
CA THR A 68 -28.82 8.95 28.67
C THR A 68 -27.66 8.07 28.15
N GLU A 69 -26.98 7.19 28.87
CA GLU A 69 -27.16 6.50 30.18
C GLU A 69 -28.17 5.34 30.24
N GLN A 70 -28.70 4.89 29.09
CA GLN A 70 -29.25 3.53 28.97
C GLN A 70 -28.20 2.53 28.44
N ASP A 71 -27.05 2.98 27.90
CA ASP A 71 -26.19 2.12 27.06
C ASP A 71 -24.86 1.66 27.68
N HIS A 72 -24.52 2.01 28.93
CA HIS A 72 -23.19 1.67 29.46
C HIS A 72 -23.10 1.15 30.91
N HIS A 73 -24.19 1.15 31.69
CA HIS A 73 -24.12 0.83 33.12
C HIS A 73 -25.00 -0.33 33.62
N ASP A 74 -25.77 -0.99 32.75
CA ASP A 74 -26.25 -2.37 33.03
C ASP A 74 -25.13 -3.42 32.80
N ILE A 75 -24.05 -3.03 32.09
CA ILE A 75 -23.01 -3.91 31.51
C ILE A 75 -22.18 -4.73 32.52
N ILE A 76 -22.27 -4.48 33.83
CA ILE A 76 -21.52 -5.28 34.83
C ILE A 76 -22.41 -5.89 35.89
N HIS A 77 -23.50 -5.22 36.27
CA HIS A 77 -24.46 -5.74 37.25
C HIS A 77 -25.54 -6.63 36.62
N GLU A 78 -25.95 -6.38 35.38
CA GLU A 78 -26.78 -7.32 34.59
C GLU A 78 -25.93 -8.49 34.09
N VAL A 79 -24.63 -8.26 33.88
CA VAL A 79 -23.75 -9.24 33.28
C VAL A 79 -23.23 -10.20 34.36
N PHE A 80 -22.62 -9.78 35.49
CA PHE A 80 -21.84 -10.69 36.37
C PHE A 80 -22.46 -11.25 37.67
N GLY A 81 -23.70 -10.93 38.06
CA GLY A 81 -24.41 -11.66 39.13
C GLY A 81 -23.76 -11.70 40.52
N VAL A 82 -22.96 -10.70 40.91
CA VAL A 82 -22.35 -10.64 42.25
C VAL A 82 -23.36 -10.08 43.26
N ALA A 83 -23.53 -10.77 44.39
CA ALA A 83 -24.49 -10.43 45.45
C ALA A 83 -24.22 -9.04 46.07
N ALA A 84 -25.29 -8.39 46.51
CA ALA A 84 -25.41 -6.95 46.82
C ALA A 84 -24.63 -6.46 48.07
N ASP A 85 -23.74 -7.27 48.62
CA ASP A 85 -23.10 -7.06 49.92
C ASP A 85 -21.60 -6.74 49.88
N GLU A 86 -20.96 -6.68 48.70
CA GLU A 86 -19.60 -6.15 48.56
C GLU A 86 -19.56 -4.81 47.79
N ILE A 87 -19.38 -3.73 48.55
CA ILE A 87 -19.25 -2.36 48.02
C ILE A 87 -17.84 -2.21 47.44
N LEU A 88 -17.72 -2.19 46.11
CA LEU A 88 -16.47 -1.82 45.44
C LEU A 88 -16.09 -0.37 45.80
N PRO A 89 -14.83 -0.09 46.19
CA PRO A 89 -14.40 1.27 46.51
C PRO A 89 -14.60 2.19 45.31
N ARG A 90 -14.97 3.46 45.56
CA ARG A 90 -14.84 4.50 44.52
C ARG A 90 -13.39 4.43 44.00
N TRP A 91 -13.21 4.56 42.68
CA TRP A 91 -11.92 4.47 41.96
C TRP A 91 -11.45 3.06 41.52
N SER A 92 -12.32 2.05 41.45
CA SER A 92 -11.97 0.76 40.85
C SER A 92 -11.84 0.81 39.31
N LEU A 93 -10.80 0.15 38.78
CA LEU A 93 -10.55 -0.03 37.34
C LEU A 93 -10.89 -1.45 36.91
N ILE A 94 -11.53 -1.63 35.76
CA ILE A 94 -11.88 -2.96 35.23
C ILE A 94 -11.03 -3.25 34.01
N VAL A 95 -10.37 -4.41 34.02
CA VAL A 95 -9.40 -4.81 33.01
C VAL A 95 -9.81 -6.16 32.44
N CYS A 96 -10.12 -6.22 31.15
CA CYS A 96 -10.50 -7.45 30.47
C CYS A 96 -9.34 -7.90 29.59
N PHE A 97 -8.83 -9.10 29.80
CA PHE A 97 -7.75 -9.68 29.03
C PHE A 97 -8.30 -10.75 28.08
N GLU A 98 -8.20 -10.57 26.78
CA GLU A 98 -8.58 -11.61 25.82
C GLU A 98 -7.59 -12.79 25.88
N HIS A 99 -8.12 -13.99 26.12
CA HIS A 99 -7.33 -15.22 26.08
C HIS A 99 -7.13 -15.64 24.62
N SER A 100 -5.89 -15.72 24.16
CA SER A 100 -5.55 -16.31 22.86
C SER A 100 -5.67 -17.84 22.90
N ASN A 101 -6.89 -18.33 23.09
CA ASN A 101 -7.25 -19.73 22.90
C ASN A 101 -8.44 -19.77 21.96
N GLN A 102 -8.16 -19.73 20.65
CA GLN A 102 -9.06 -20.37 19.69
C GLN A 102 -8.72 -21.86 19.65
N PRO A 103 -9.60 -22.77 20.09
CA PRO A 103 -9.57 -24.14 19.61
C PRO A 103 -9.99 -24.13 18.14
N ALA A 104 -9.19 -24.77 17.30
CA ALA A 104 -9.51 -25.05 15.91
C ALA A 104 -10.86 -25.79 15.84
N VAL A 105 -11.90 -25.09 15.41
CA VAL A 105 -13.04 -25.74 14.76
C VAL A 105 -12.61 -25.93 13.32
N VAL A 106 -12.19 -27.15 13.01
CA VAL A 106 -12.01 -27.63 11.65
C VAL A 106 -13.38 -27.65 10.98
N PRO A 107 -13.67 -26.81 9.97
CA PRO A 107 -14.72 -27.14 9.04
C PRO A 107 -14.19 -28.32 8.22
N SER A 108 -15.01 -29.35 8.11
CA SER A 108 -14.77 -30.49 7.24
C SER A 108 -14.29 -30.03 5.86
N SER A 109 -13.05 -30.37 5.56
CA SER A 109 -12.41 -30.50 4.25
C SER A 109 -13.35 -30.30 3.05
N THR A 110 -13.16 -29.19 2.32
CA THR A 110 -12.92 -29.13 0.85
C THR A 110 -13.15 -27.74 0.22
N GLN A 111 -13.65 -26.72 0.93
CA GLN A 111 -13.92 -25.39 0.33
C GLN A 111 -12.91 -24.27 0.63
N ASP A 112 -12.27 -24.23 1.80
CA ASP A 112 -11.41 -23.08 2.18
C ASP A 112 -10.00 -23.10 1.54
N ASP A 113 -9.50 -24.27 1.10
CA ASP A 113 -8.19 -24.36 0.42
C ASP A 113 -8.24 -23.85 -1.03
N ASP A 114 -9.43 -23.77 -1.64
CA ASP A 114 -9.63 -23.28 -3.00
C ASP A 114 -9.77 -21.75 -3.04
N GLU A 115 -10.36 -21.12 -2.02
CA GLU A 115 -10.45 -19.65 -1.95
C GLU A 115 -9.11 -18.97 -1.68
N ALA A 116 -8.21 -19.61 -0.93
CA ALA A 116 -6.84 -19.12 -0.70
C ALA A 116 -5.93 -19.23 -1.94
N ARG A 117 -6.33 -20.04 -2.94
CA ARG A 117 -5.61 -20.22 -4.21
C ARG A 117 -6.14 -19.34 -5.35
N ASP A 118 -7.36 -18.83 -5.23
CA ASP A 118 -8.01 -17.97 -6.23
C ASP A 118 -7.72 -16.48 -5.98
N VAL A 119 -6.45 -16.09 -6.14
CA VAL A 119 -6.02 -14.68 -5.99
C VAL A 119 -6.76 -13.79 -6.99
N VAL A 120 -6.95 -14.25 -8.23
CA VAL A 120 -7.62 -13.49 -9.29
C VAL A 120 -9.08 -13.25 -8.96
N GLY A 121 -9.84 -14.28 -8.57
CA GLY A 121 -11.24 -14.10 -8.19
C GLY A 121 -11.39 -13.30 -6.91
N LYS A 122 -10.44 -13.36 -5.96
CA LYS A 122 -10.43 -12.44 -4.82
C LYS A 122 -10.30 -10.99 -5.28
N MET A 123 -9.41 -10.67 -6.22
CA MET A 123 -9.25 -9.30 -6.74
C MET A 123 -10.53 -8.79 -7.41
N GLU A 124 -11.22 -9.63 -8.18
CA GLU A 124 -12.49 -9.29 -8.81
C GLU A 124 -13.61 -9.06 -7.77
N ARG A 125 -13.68 -9.91 -6.74
CA ARG A 125 -14.63 -9.73 -5.62
C ARG A 125 -14.33 -8.46 -4.83
N ASP A 126 -13.06 -8.18 -4.56
CA ASP A 126 -12.60 -6.96 -3.87
C ASP A 126 -12.96 -5.72 -4.68
N PHE A 127 -12.74 -5.76 -5.99
CA PHE A 127 -13.09 -4.70 -6.92
C PHE A 127 -14.58 -4.40 -6.92
N LYS A 128 -15.42 -5.43 -7.07
CA LYS A 128 -16.88 -5.27 -7.05
C LYS A 128 -17.35 -4.66 -5.73
N ARG A 129 -16.92 -5.22 -4.60
CA ARG A 129 -17.23 -4.69 -3.26
C ARG A 129 -16.80 -3.24 -3.11
N TYR A 130 -15.60 -2.90 -3.59
CA TYR A 130 -15.08 -1.54 -3.56
C TYR A 130 -15.96 -0.59 -4.37
N THR A 131 -16.32 -0.94 -5.60
CA THR A 131 -17.18 -0.08 -6.45
C THR A 131 -18.56 0.15 -5.82
N GLU A 132 -19.20 -0.90 -5.31
CA GLU A 132 -20.49 -0.81 -4.61
C GLU A 132 -20.39 0.09 -3.37
N ALA A 133 -19.33 -0.08 -2.58
CA ALA A 133 -19.13 0.69 -1.36
C ALA A 133 -18.84 2.17 -1.65
N VAL A 134 -18.02 2.47 -2.66
CA VAL A 134 -17.80 3.85 -3.14
C VAL A 134 -19.11 4.49 -3.53
N MET A 135 -20.01 3.77 -4.20
CA MET A 135 -21.31 4.28 -4.66
C MET A 135 -22.34 4.46 -3.52
N SER A 136 -22.36 3.56 -2.53
CA SER A 136 -23.21 3.69 -1.33
C SER A 136 -22.65 4.67 -0.29
N GLY A 137 -21.38 5.06 -0.43
CA GLY A 137 -20.65 5.89 0.52
C GLY A 137 -21.09 7.36 0.53
N LYS A 138 -20.48 8.12 1.44
CA LYS A 138 -20.66 9.57 1.55
C LYS A 138 -20.22 10.27 0.25
N SER A 139 -20.79 11.44 -0.06
CA SER A 139 -20.35 12.25 -1.20
C SER A 139 -18.86 12.60 -1.08
N PRO A 140 -18.14 12.87 -2.19
CA PRO A 140 -16.71 13.17 -2.14
C PRO A 140 -16.31 14.26 -1.13
N SER A 141 -17.05 15.37 -1.10
CA SER A 141 -16.81 16.47 -0.15
C SER A 141 -17.06 16.09 1.30
N ALA A 142 -18.02 15.20 1.58
CA ALA A 142 -18.25 14.66 2.91
C ALA A 142 -17.19 13.63 3.30
N ALA A 143 -16.87 12.70 2.41
CA ALA A 143 -15.85 11.66 2.62
C ALA A 143 -14.46 12.26 2.90
N ALA A 144 -14.12 13.38 2.26
CA ALA A 144 -12.85 14.06 2.45
C ALA A 144 -12.69 14.81 3.79
N LYS A 145 -13.75 14.98 4.58
CA LYS A 145 -13.63 15.54 5.93
C LYS A 145 -12.84 14.58 6.81
N SER A 146 -11.95 15.10 7.64
CA SER A 146 -10.95 14.32 8.40
C SER A 146 -11.52 13.09 9.13
N ASN A 147 -12.66 13.23 9.81
CA ASN A 147 -13.29 12.12 10.53
C ASN A 147 -13.79 11.04 9.58
N ASN A 148 -14.50 11.43 8.52
CA ASN A 148 -15.04 10.51 7.53
C ASN A 148 -13.94 9.84 6.71
N TYR A 149 -12.87 10.58 6.41
CA TYR A 149 -11.72 10.04 5.72
C TYR A 149 -11.00 9.02 6.61
N SER A 150 -10.80 9.31 7.89
CA SER A 150 -10.24 8.37 8.86
C SER A 150 -11.09 7.09 8.98
N GLU A 151 -12.42 7.22 9.05
CA GLU A 151 -13.35 6.08 9.02
C GLU A 151 -13.21 5.28 7.72
N ASN A 152 -13.11 5.95 6.57
CA ASN A 152 -12.91 5.29 5.28
C ASN A 152 -11.59 4.50 5.25
N GLN A 153 -10.49 5.09 5.74
CA GLN A 153 -9.19 4.42 5.81
C GLN A 153 -9.14 3.28 6.83
N ALA A 154 -10.09 3.21 7.76
CA ALA A 154 -10.27 2.06 8.67
C ALA A 154 -11.06 0.90 8.05
N SER A 155 -11.62 1.08 6.86
CA SER A 155 -12.52 0.12 6.21
C SER A 155 -11.87 -0.54 4.98
N ASP A 156 -12.54 -1.54 4.42
CA ASP A 156 -12.16 -2.13 3.14
C ASP A 156 -12.35 -1.19 1.93
N ASN A 157 -12.93 -0.01 2.15
CA ASN A 157 -13.14 1.03 1.14
C ASN A 157 -11.99 2.06 1.12
N ALA A 158 -10.94 1.82 1.89
CA ALA A 158 -9.79 2.71 1.99
C ALA A 158 -9.22 3.04 0.60
N LEU A 159 -8.91 4.31 0.38
CA LEU A 159 -8.08 4.73 -0.74
C LEU A 159 -6.66 4.23 -0.48
N LEU A 160 -6.01 3.66 -1.49
CA LEU A 160 -4.62 3.23 -1.40
C LEU A 160 -3.71 4.43 -1.68
N ASP A 161 -3.63 5.32 -0.70
CA ASP A 161 -2.97 6.62 -0.83
C ASP A 161 -1.87 6.87 0.22
N GLY A 162 -1.51 5.83 0.98
CA GLY A 162 -0.47 5.84 2.00
C GLY A 162 -0.84 6.51 3.32
N ARG A 163 -2.01 7.13 3.43
CA ARG A 163 -2.54 7.62 4.72
C ARG A 163 -3.44 6.56 5.32
N PHE A 164 -3.33 6.35 6.63
CA PHE A 164 -3.99 5.22 7.29
C PHE A 164 -4.69 5.66 8.57
N ASN A 165 -5.67 4.86 8.98
CA ASN A 165 -6.19 4.86 10.34
C ASN A 165 -5.37 3.83 11.14
N GLU A 166 -5.03 4.13 12.40
CA GLU A 166 -4.21 3.24 13.25
C GLU A 166 -4.80 1.83 13.43
N SER A 167 -6.13 1.70 13.36
CA SER A 167 -6.85 0.43 13.43
C SER A 167 -7.19 -0.15 12.05
N GLY A 168 -6.79 0.54 10.96
CA GLY A 168 -7.07 0.16 9.59
C GLY A 168 -5.99 -0.71 8.95
N ASN A 169 -6.31 -1.21 7.75
CA ASN A 169 -5.36 -1.95 6.92
C ASN A 169 -4.29 -1.02 6.31
N THR A 170 -3.21 -1.61 5.78
CA THR A 170 -2.23 -0.86 4.99
C THR A 170 -2.89 -0.24 3.76
N THR A 171 -2.53 1.00 3.48
CA THR A 171 -3.05 1.79 2.34
C THR A 171 -1.94 2.12 1.35
N THR A 172 -0.81 1.42 1.44
CA THR A 172 0.28 1.49 0.47
C THR A 172 -0.05 0.59 -0.72
N ALA A 173 0.38 0.99 -1.92
CA ALA A 173 0.28 0.19 -3.13
C ALA A 173 1.52 0.38 -4.00
N LEU A 174 1.63 -0.41 -5.07
CA LEU A 174 2.65 -0.21 -6.10
C LEU A 174 2.62 1.22 -6.68
N PRO A 175 3.77 1.77 -7.09
CA PRO A 175 3.83 3.06 -7.78
C PRO A 175 2.99 3.08 -9.06
N ILE A 176 2.21 4.14 -9.26
CA ILE A 176 1.28 4.26 -10.39
C ILE A 176 2.00 4.33 -11.75
N GLU A 177 3.28 4.68 -11.75
CA GLU A 177 4.20 4.61 -12.88
C GLU A 177 4.32 3.21 -13.49
N LEU A 178 4.04 2.15 -12.71
CA LEU A 178 3.99 0.78 -13.21
C LEU A 178 2.70 0.47 -13.97
N TYR A 179 1.62 1.24 -13.76
CA TYR A 179 0.33 1.03 -14.41
C TYR A 179 0.10 1.89 -15.64
N HIS A 180 0.76 3.06 -15.73
CA HIS A 180 0.73 3.87 -16.96
C HIS A 180 1.99 4.75 -17.13
N PRO A 181 2.61 4.80 -18.33
CA PRO A 181 3.84 5.55 -18.59
C PRO A 181 3.72 7.07 -18.36
N ALA A 182 2.54 7.65 -18.61
CA ALA A 182 2.28 9.09 -18.41
C ALA A 182 2.74 9.62 -17.04
N PHE A 183 2.63 8.83 -15.97
CA PHE A 183 3.08 9.26 -14.64
C PHE A 183 4.60 9.31 -14.53
N ALA A 184 5.32 8.34 -15.10
CA ALA A 184 6.78 8.36 -15.15
C ALA A 184 7.29 9.51 -16.03
N ASN A 185 6.67 9.72 -17.19
CA ASN A 185 6.99 10.81 -18.10
C ASN A 185 6.75 12.17 -17.46
N PHE A 186 5.62 12.34 -16.75
CA PHE A 186 5.35 13.54 -15.95
C PHE A 186 6.47 13.81 -14.94
N LEU A 187 6.84 12.83 -14.12
CA LEU A 187 7.88 12.99 -13.09
C LEU A 187 9.25 13.32 -13.69
N SER A 188 9.59 12.71 -14.84
CA SER A 188 10.82 13.01 -15.57
C SER A 188 10.81 14.45 -16.08
N ASN A 189 9.77 14.85 -16.81
CA ASN A 189 9.63 16.18 -17.39
C ASN A 189 9.58 17.28 -16.32
N ALA A 190 8.89 17.05 -15.20
CA ALA A 190 8.78 18.02 -14.11
C ALA A 190 10.14 18.31 -13.44
N ARG A 191 11.08 17.35 -13.48
CA ARG A 191 12.41 17.45 -12.88
C ARG A 191 13.49 17.82 -13.89
N ASP A 192 13.18 17.84 -15.18
CA ASP A 192 14.13 18.11 -16.25
C ASP A 192 14.41 19.63 -16.37
N PRO A 193 15.58 20.11 -15.92
CA PRO A 193 15.90 21.53 -15.99
C PRO A 193 15.94 22.05 -17.45
N ASP A 194 16.19 21.16 -18.41
CA ASP A 194 16.37 21.45 -19.82
C ASP A 194 15.06 21.36 -20.63
N LEU A 195 13.94 20.95 -19.99
CA LEU A 195 12.63 20.93 -20.63
C LEU A 195 12.27 22.33 -21.14
N GLN A 196 12.13 22.44 -22.47
CA GLN A 196 11.76 23.69 -23.12
C GLN A 196 10.26 23.97 -22.91
N VAL A 197 9.97 24.85 -21.95
CA VAL A 197 8.61 25.28 -21.65
C VAL A 197 8.19 26.41 -22.61
N PRO A 198 7.05 26.28 -23.32
CA PRO A 198 6.56 27.34 -24.19
C PRO A 198 6.31 28.67 -23.47
N ASP A 199 6.62 29.79 -24.14
CA ASP A 199 6.49 31.15 -23.56
C ASP A 199 5.06 31.47 -23.11
N ASP A 200 4.04 30.96 -23.82
CA ASP A 200 2.63 31.13 -23.47
C ASP A 200 2.29 30.43 -22.15
N VAL A 201 2.91 29.27 -21.88
CA VAL A 201 2.77 28.55 -20.61
C VAL A 201 3.41 29.33 -19.49
N LEU A 202 4.61 29.88 -19.69
CA LEU A 202 5.30 30.69 -18.69
C LEU A 202 4.51 31.96 -18.35
N CYS A 203 4.01 32.66 -19.38
CA CYS A 203 3.18 33.85 -19.21
C CYS A 203 1.85 33.55 -18.49
N SER A 204 1.20 32.44 -18.85
CA SER A 204 -0.02 31.97 -18.18
C SER A 204 0.25 31.53 -16.74
N THR A 205 1.41 30.90 -16.48
CA THR A 205 1.85 30.55 -15.12
C THR A 205 2.06 31.81 -14.28
N ALA A 206 2.75 32.82 -14.81
CA ALA A 206 2.90 34.10 -14.12
C ALA A 206 1.55 34.77 -13.84
N LYS A 207 0.59 34.67 -14.77
CA LYS A 207 -0.79 35.13 -14.56
C LYS A 207 -1.47 34.33 -13.45
N LEU A 208 -1.35 33.01 -13.45
CA LEU A 208 -1.91 32.14 -12.42
C LEU A 208 -1.35 32.48 -11.04
N ILE A 209 -0.04 32.66 -10.90
CA ILE A 209 0.61 33.05 -9.63
C ILE A 209 0.00 34.37 -9.11
N ARG A 210 -0.17 35.38 -9.99
CA ARG A 210 -0.82 36.64 -9.60
C ARG A 210 -2.28 36.45 -9.17
N GLN A 211 -3.04 35.59 -9.86
CA GLN A 211 -4.42 35.28 -9.50
C GLN A 211 -4.52 34.58 -8.14
N LEU A 212 -3.64 33.60 -7.90
CA LEU A 212 -3.64 32.80 -6.68
C LEU A 212 -3.00 33.51 -5.48
N SER A 213 -2.28 34.62 -5.70
CA SER A 213 -1.79 35.50 -4.64
C SER A 213 -2.90 36.31 -3.96
N VAL A 214 -4.06 36.45 -4.61
CA VAL A 214 -5.18 37.22 -4.05
C VAL A 214 -5.98 36.32 -3.11
N ILE A 215 -6.15 36.77 -1.87
CA ILE A 215 -7.02 36.12 -0.88
C ILE A 215 -8.48 36.29 -1.31
N ARG A 216 -9.21 35.18 -1.43
CA ARG A 216 -10.65 35.16 -1.71
C ARG A 216 -11.36 34.46 -0.57
N VAL A 217 -12.34 35.15 0.00
CA VAL A 217 -13.11 34.65 1.15
C VAL A 217 -14.31 33.79 0.70
N LEU A 218 -14.73 33.93 -0.56
CA LEU A 218 -15.80 33.14 -1.17
C LEU A 218 -15.18 32.10 -2.14
N GLU A 219 -15.75 30.88 -2.17
CA GLU A 219 -15.26 29.74 -2.98
C GLU A 219 -15.50 29.97 -4.49
N ASN A 220 -16.71 30.40 -4.85
CA ASN A 220 -17.15 30.61 -6.24
C ASN A 220 -16.33 31.65 -7.06
N PRO A 221 -15.88 32.80 -6.50
CA PRO A 221 -15.02 33.71 -7.26
C PRO A 221 -13.62 33.15 -7.54
N ARG A 222 -13.10 32.19 -6.75
CA ARG A 222 -11.77 31.63 -7.02
C ARG A 222 -11.79 30.66 -8.20
N SER A 223 -12.79 29.78 -8.27
CA SER A 223 -12.90 28.79 -9.36
C SER A 223 -13.11 29.49 -10.71
N SER A 224 -13.97 30.49 -10.80
CA SER A 224 -14.20 31.27 -12.01
C SER A 224 -12.98 32.11 -12.46
N ASP A 225 -12.23 32.70 -11.52
CA ASP A 225 -11.07 33.54 -11.82
C ASP A 225 -9.90 32.76 -12.45
N CYS A 226 -9.60 31.55 -11.94
CA CYS A 226 -8.42 30.78 -12.37
C CYS A 226 -8.73 29.66 -13.37
N ARG A 227 -9.99 29.24 -13.56
CA ARG A 227 -10.38 28.14 -14.45
C ARG A 227 -9.81 28.30 -15.86
N GLN A 228 -10.00 29.45 -16.50
CA GLN A 228 -9.52 29.64 -17.87
C GLN A 228 -7.99 29.59 -17.94
N THR A 229 -7.29 30.23 -16.99
CA THR A 229 -5.83 30.20 -16.95
C THR A 229 -5.30 28.77 -16.71
N LEU A 230 -5.94 27.99 -15.82
CA LEU A 230 -5.61 26.59 -15.61
C LEU A 230 -5.87 25.74 -16.86
N ALA A 231 -7.03 25.90 -17.49
CA ALA A 231 -7.39 25.22 -18.74
C ALA A 231 -6.38 25.51 -19.86
N ASP A 232 -6.00 26.78 -20.03
CA ASP A 232 -4.99 27.21 -20.98
C ASP A 232 -3.66 26.51 -20.70
N ILE A 233 -3.18 26.54 -19.45
CA ILE A 233 -1.92 25.89 -19.05
C ILE A 233 -1.98 24.37 -19.20
N MET A 234 -3.08 23.72 -18.84
CA MET A 234 -3.22 22.26 -18.94
C MET A 234 -3.47 21.78 -20.37
N GLY A 235 -3.80 22.69 -21.31
CA GLY A 235 -4.18 22.32 -22.67
C GLY A 235 -5.48 21.49 -22.69
N SER A 236 -6.38 21.74 -21.75
CA SER A 236 -7.61 20.96 -21.57
C SER A 236 -8.81 21.84 -21.24
N ALA A 237 -9.97 21.51 -21.80
CA ALA A 237 -11.21 22.22 -21.51
C ALA A 237 -11.79 21.73 -20.17
N LEU A 238 -11.58 22.51 -19.11
CA LEU A 238 -12.15 22.23 -17.80
C LEU A 238 -13.65 22.46 -17.81
N SER A 239 -14.42 21.39 -17.61
CA SER A 239 -15.88 21.36 -17.65
C SER A 239 -16.46 20.89 -16.32
N GLU A 240 -17.64 21.42 -15.98
CA GLU A 240 -18.44 20.91 -14.86
C GLU A 240 -19.22 19.70 -15.36
N LEU A 241 -18.98 18.54 -14.75
CA LEU A 241 -19.71 17.32 -15.04
C LEU A 241 -20.38 16.83 -13.76
N VAL A 242 -21.70 16.72 -13.79
CA VAL A 242 -22.50 16.22 -12.67
C VAL A 242 -22.78 14.74 -12.91
N ASN A 243 -22.36 13.90 -11.98
CA ASN A 243 -22.65 12.46 -11.99
C ASN A 243 -24.15 12.22 -11.78
N LYS A 244 -24.62 11.01 -12.10
CA LYS A 244 -26.04 10.63 -11.93
C LYS A 244 -26.55 10.78 -10.50
N ASP A 245 -25.70 10.57 -9.52
CA ASP A 245 -26.00 10.73 -8.09
C ASP A 245 -25.91 12.19 -7.59
N SER A 246 -25.81 13.15 -8.52
CA SER A 246 -25.64 14.59 -8.24
C SER A 246 -24.33 14.98 -7.55
N SER A 247 -23.37 14.06 -7.41
CA SER A 247 -22.00 14.42 -7.04
C SER A 247 -21.24 14.97 -8.24
N SER A 248 -20.25 15.82 -7.99
CA SER A 248 -19.35 16.32 -9.03
C SER A 248 -18.02 16.72 -8.41
N ALA A 249 -16.94 16.62 -9.19
CA ALA A 249 -15.79 17.46 -8.95
C ALA A 249 -16.12 18.91 -9.35
N ASP A 250 -15.30 19.87 -8.96
CA ASP A 250 -15.45 21.24 -9.47
C ASP A 250 -15.24 21.27 -10.99
N PHE A 251 -14.17 20.64 -11.47
CA PHE A 251 -13.92 20.52 -12.91
C PHE A 251 -13.30 19.18 -13.28
N MET A 252 -13.49 18.78 -14.53
CA MET A 252 -12.74 17.72 -15.19
C MET A 252 -12.68 17.95 -16.69
N SER A 253 -11.83 17.19 -17.37
CA SER A 253 -11.76 17.20 -18.83
C SER A 253 -12.38 15.93 -19.39
N PRO A 254 -13.70 15.86 -19.67
CA PRO A 254 -14.30 14.68 -20.25
C PRO A 254 -13.73 14.42 -21.65
N HIS A 255 -13.22 13.22 -21.88
CA HIS A 255 -12.59 12.82 -23.14
C HIS A 255 -13.33 11.64 -23.76
N PRO A 256 -13.84 11.75 -25.00
CA PRO A 256 -14.58 10.67 -25.64
C PRO A 256 -13.67 9.47 -25.94
N THR A 257 -14.21 8.27 -25.78
CA THR A 257 -13.51 7.01 -26.09
C THR A 257 -14.18 6.27 -27.26
N PRO A 258 -13.48 5.34 -27.93
CA PRO A 258 -14.07 4.43 -28.91
C PRO A 258 -15.23 3.58 -28.34
N MET A 259 -15.36 3.50 -27.02
CA MET A 259 -16.43 2.79 -26.32
C MET A 259 -17.68 3.66 -26.10
N ASN A 260 -17.78 4.84 -26.71
CA ASN A 260 -18.93 5.74 -26.60
C ASN A 260 -19.29 6.11 -25.14
N VAL A 261 -18.27 6.27 -24.30
CA VAL A 261 -18.35 6.82 -22.94
C VAL A 261 -17.18 7.79 -22.72
N PHE A 262 -17.29 8.68 -21.74
CA PHE A 262 -16.24 9.64 -21.42
C PHE A 262 -15.27 9.08 -20.39
N ALA A 263 -13.97 9.23 -20.65
CA ALA A 263 -12.93 9.12 -19.64
C ALA A 263 -12.60 10.50 -19.06
N ALA A 264 -11.92 10.55 -17.93
CA ALA A 264 -11.46 11.79 -17.30
C ALA A 264 -9.93 11.77 -17.13
N PRO A 265 -9.14 12.19 -18.14
CA PRO A 265 -7.68 12.28 -18.06
C PRO A 265 -7.20 13.20 -16.94
N ASP A 266 -8.01 14.20 -16.58
CA ASP A 266 -7.77 15.08 -15.45
C ASP A 266 -9.06 15.47 -14.69
N ILE A 267 -8.93 15.58 -13.36
CA ILE A 267 -9.99 16.00 -12.43
C ILE A 267 -9.42 17.05 -11.46
N VAL A 268 -10.18 18.10 -11.19
CA VAL A 268 -9.75 19.26 -10.41
C VAL A 268 -10.75 19.56 -9.30
N GLU A 269 -10.23 19.80 -8.09
CA GLU A 269 -10.97 20.34 -6.94
C GLU A 269 -10.32 21.63 -6.46
N ILE A 270 -11.14 22.66 -6.24
CA ILE A 270 -10.71 24.01 -5.88
C ILE A 270 -11.42 24.45 -4.61
N LYS A 271 -10.63 24.77 -3.59
CA LYS A 271 -11.09 25.49 -2.38
C LYS A 271 -10.66 26.94 -2.43
N SER A 272 -11.44 27.78 -1.74
CA SER A 272 -11.06 29.16 -1.50
C SER A 272 -9.71 29.18 -0.80
N GLU A 273 -9.63 29.03 0.51
CA GLU A 273 -8.35 28.97 1.22
C GLU A 273 -8.10 27.57 1.76
N TRP A 274 -6.85 27.31 2.16
CA TRP A 274 -6.53 26.07 2.87
C TRP A 274 -7.41 25.92 4.12
N GLY A 275 -8.06 24.76 4.27
CA GLY A 275 -8.99 24.48 5.37
C GLY A 275 -10.42 24.98 5.14
N SER A 276 -10.69 25.72 4.06
CA SER A 276 -12.06 26.11 3.68
C SER A 276 -12.90 24.88 3.32
N GLY A 277 -14.18 24.87 3.71
CA GLY A 277 -15.06 23.71 3.52
C GLY A 277 -14.78 22.52 4.45
N GLY A 278 -13.76 22.61 5.32
CA GLY A 278 -13.42 21.57 6.29
C GLY A 278 -12.83 20.29 5.69
N CYS A 279 -12.33 20.36 4.45
CA CYS A 279 -11.67 19.25 3.76
C CYS A 279 -10.45 19.72 2.97
N ASP A 280 -9.55 18.79 2.70
CA ASP A 280 -8.37 19.00 1.86
C ASP A 280 -8.76 18.72 0.39
N PRO A 281 -8.58 19.67 -0.55
CA PRO A 281 -8.94 19.45 -1.96
C PRO A 281 -8.20 18.26 -2.59
N SER A 282 -6.98 17.94 -2.15
CA SER A 282 -6.24 16.77 -2.65
C SER A 282 -6.87 15.45 -2.21
N VAL A 283 -7.49 15.41 -1.03
CA VAL A 283 -8.26 14.26 -0.56
C VAL A 283 -9.62 14.22 -1.25
N GLN A 284 -10.29 15.37 -1.41
CA GLN A 284 -11.58 15.44 -2.09
C GLN A 284 -11.47 14.96 -3.54
N VAL A 285 -10.47 15.40 -4.29
CA VAL A 285 -10.31 15.01 -5.71
C VAL A 285 -10.06 13.51 -5.86
N SER A 286 -9.44 12.89 -4.86
CA SER A 286 -9.24 11.43 -4.80
C SER A 286 -10.56 10.68 -4.70
N PHE A 287 -11.49 11.17 -3.86
CA PHE A 287 -12.84 10.62 -3.78
C PHE A 287 -13.68 10.95 -5.01
N SER A 288 -13.52 12.13 -5.61
CA SER A 288 -14.20 12.51 -6.84
C SER A 288 -13.78 11.61 -8.02
N TYR A 289 -12.50 11.26 -8.12
CA TYR A 289 -11.99 10.25 -9.05
C TYR A 289 -12.64 8.89 -8.84
N ALA A 290 -12.59 8.37 -7.61
CA ALA A 290 -13.18 7.06 -7.30
C ALA A 290 -14.67 7.05 -7.63
N ARG A 291 -15.40 8.12 -7.24
CA ARG A 291 -16.84 8.25 -7.47
C ARG A 291 -17.19 8.31 -8.94
N PHE A 292 -16.41 9.02 -9.77
CA PHE A 292 -16.64 9.12 -11.21
C PHE A 292 -16.48 7.77 -11.92
N TYR A 293 -15.38 7.06 -11.66
CA TYR A 293 -15.13 5.78 -12.35
C TYR A 293 -15.96 4.62 -11.78
N CYS A 294 -16.49 4.71 -10.56
CA CYS A 294 -17.43 3.73 -10.02
C CYS A 294 -18.88 3.92 -10.51
N GLN A 295 -19.21 4.99 -11.24
CA GLN A 295 -20.53 5.13 -11.86
C GLN A 295 -20.77 4.04 -12.91
N ASP A 296 -22.04 3.68 -13.13
CA ASP A 296 -22.43 2.75 -14.20
C ASP A 296 -22.05 3.27 -15.60
N ASP A 297 -22.08 4.59 -15.82
CA ASP A 297 -21.68 5.18 -17.11
C ASP A 297 -20.20 4.98 -17.44
N SER A 298 -19.38 4.71 -16.42
CA SER A 298 -17.95 4.45 -16.54
C SER A 298 -17.61 2.96 -16.64
N GLU A 299 -18.58 2.05 -16.49
CA GLU A 299 -18.37 0.59 -16.47
C GLU A 299 -17.56 0.10 -17.68
N ARG A 300 -17.92 0.55 -18.88
CA ARG A 300 -17.29 0.10 -20.12
C ARG A 300 -15.79 0.39 -20.18
N ILE A 301 -15.34 1.53 -19.64
CA ILE A 301 -13.92 1.89 -19.61
C ILE A 301 -13.22 1.30 -18.38
N ARG A 302 -13.93 1.27 -17.25
CA ARG A 302 -13.46 0.69 -15.99
C ARG A 302 -13.09 -0.79 -16.14
N ASP A 303 -13.86 -1.55 -16.90
CA ASP A 303 -13.63 -2.99 -17.01
C ASP A 303 -12.43 -3.35 -17.90
N VAL A 304 -11.99 -2.43 -18.76
CA VAL A 304 -10.91 -2.68 -19.74
C VAL A 304 -9.62 -1.89 -19.46
N SER A 305 -9.65 -0.93 -18.54
CA SER A 305 -8.56 -0.02 -18.23
C SER A 305 -8.40 0.13 -16.72
N CYS A 306 -7.20 0.47 -16.27
CA CYS A 306 -6.97 0.94 -14.89
C CYS A 306 -7.38 2.42 -14.70
N CYS A 307 -8.03 3.04 -15.68
CA CYS A 307 -8.56 4.41 -15.62
C CYS A 307 -7.55 5.49 -15.18
N PRO A 308 -6.32 5.52 -15.73
CA PRO A 308 -5.29 6.47 -15.31
C PRO A 308 -5.77 7.92 -15.45
N SER A 309 -5.58 8.73 -14.41
CA SER A 309 -5.98 10.14 -14.38
C SER A 309 -5.00 10.99 -13.57
N PHE A 310 -4.75 12.23 -14.00
CA PHE A 310 -4.10 13.24 -13.16
C PHE A 310 -5.14 13.95 -12.30
N LEU A 311 -4.83 14.18 -11.03
CA LEU A 311 -5.71 14.88 -10.10
C LEU A 311 -5.04 16.18 -9.64
N VAL A 312 -5.79 17.27 -9.59
CA VAL A 312 -5.30 18.58 -9.16
C VAL A 312 -6.12 19.07 -7.98
N GLY A 313 -5.47 19.26 -6.84
CA GLY A 313 -6.07 19.91 -5.67
C GLY A 313 -5.54 21.33 -5.52
N LEU A 314 -6.42 22.33 -5.49
CA LEU A 314 -6.08 23.73 -5.31
C LEU A 314 -6.72 24.30 -4.05
N ALA A 315 -5.95 24.96 -3.19
CA ALA A 315 -6.48 25.76 -2.08
C ALA A 315 -5.63 27.02 -1.85
N GLY A 316 -6.24 28.19 -1.99
CA GLY A 316 -5.55 29.47 -1.85
C GLY A 316 -4.44 29.60 -2.88
N SER A 317 -3.20 29.70 -2.41
CA SER A 317 -1.99 29.73 -3.24
C SER A 317 -1.28 28.37 -3.34
N TRP A 318 -1.93 27.28 -2.94
CA TRP A 318 -1.33 25.95 -2.95
C TRP A 318 -1.94 25.08 -4.04
N ILE A 319 -1.09 24.42 -4.84
CA ILE A 319 -1.50 23.42 -5.82
C ILE A 319 -0.76 22.12 -5.53
N GLY A 320 -1.50 21.01 -5.46
CA GLY A 320 -0.96 19.66 -5.43
C GLY A 320 -1.38 18.87 -6.66
N ILE A 321 -0.44 18.15 -7.27
CA ILE A 321 -0.66 17.24 -8.39
C ILE A 321 -0.53 15.81 -7.90
N LEU A 322 -1.54 14.99 -8.18
CA LEU A 322 -1.58 13.56 -7.90
C LEU A 322 -1.83 12.80 -9.19
N GLY A 323 -1.60 11.50 -9.15
CA GLY A 323 -2.10 10.58 -10.16
C GLY A 323 -2.94 9.49 -9.50
N ALA A 324 -3.87 8.94 -10.28
CA ALA A 324 -4.77 7.89 -9.82
C ALA A 324 -4.91 6.79 -10.86
N VAL A 325 -5.04 5.56 -10.37
CA VAL A 325 -5.43 4.39 -11.14
C VAL A 325 -6.39 3.54 -10.30
N MET A 326 -7.16 2.70 -10.96
CA MET A 326 -8.13 1.79 -10.35
C MET A 326 -7.73 0.35 -10.67
N THR A 327 -7.35 -0.39 -9.63
CA THR A 327 -7.06 -1.82 -9.68
C THR A 327 -8.19 -2.56 -8.96
N SER A 328 -7.90 -3.38 -7.94
CA SER A 328 -8.94 -3.88 -7.01
C SER A 328 -9.49 -2.78 -6.10
N ARG A 329 -8.74 -1.69 -5.92
CA ARG A 329 -9.13 -0.47 -5.23
C ARG A 329 -8.54 0.73 -5.95
N THR A 330 -8.98 1.93 -5.59
CA THR A 330 -8.36 3.17 -6.08
C THR A 330 -6.99 3.39 -5.44
N ILE A 331 -5.96 3.51 -6.27
CA ILE A 331 -4.61 3.93 -5.88
C ILE A 331 -4.47 5.41 -6.22
N VAL A 332 -4.06 6.23 -5.25
CA VAL A 332 -3.80 7.65 -5.47
C VAL A 332 -2.45 8.02 -4.88
N GLN A 333 -1.57 8.58 -5.70
CA GLN A 333 -0.21 8.94 -5.27
C GLN A 333 0.11 10.38 -5.62
N ARG A 334 0.84 11.04 -4.73
CA ARG A 334 1.24 12.44 -4.90
C ARG A 334 2.44 12.48 -5.85
N LEU A 335 2.32 13.26 -6.92
CA LEU A 335 3.36 13.40 -7.94
C LEU A 335 4.12 14.74 -7.80
N SER A 336 3.59 15.69 -7.05
CA SER A 336 4.27 16.91 -6.60
C SER A 336 4.10 17.12 -5.09
N GLY A 337 4.83 18.09 -4.54
CA GLY A 337 4.47 18.66 -3.24
C GLY A 337 3.21 19.53 -3.35
N PHE A 338 2.86 20.18 -2.24
CA PHE A 338 1.99 21.36 -2.31
C PHE A 338 2.85 22.55 -2.69
N GLU A 339 2.76 22.94 -3.95
CA GLU A 339 3.57 23.99 -4.53
C GLU A 339 2.96 25.36 -4.24
N TRP A 340 3.82 26.33 -3.92
CA TRP A 340 3.42 27.69 -3.58
C TRP A 340 3.35 28.61 -4.81
N PHE A 341 2.13 29.02 -5.18
CA PHE A 341 1.81 29.91 -6.30
C PHE A 341 1.57 31.36 -5.87
N GLY A 342 2.10 31.80 -4.73
CA GLY A 342 2.00 33.19 -4.29
C GLY A 342 3.23 34.04 -4.66
N CYS A 343 3.01 35.32 -5.00
CA CYS A 343 4.07 36.32 -5.20
C CYS A 343 4.67 36.74 -3.84
N SER A 344 5.59 35.95 -3.30
CA SER A 344 6.29 36.26 -2.04
C SER A 344 7.54 37.11 -2.24
N ARG A 345 8.16 37.05 -3.44
CA ARG A 345 9.43 37.69 -3.77
C ARG A 345 9.29 38.59 -5.00
N ALA A 346 9.93 39.75 -4.97
CA ALA A 346 10.05 40.62 -6.13
C ALA A 346 11.06 40.04 -7.13
N LEU A 347 10.80 40.19 -8.44
CA LEU A 347 11.70 39.78 -9.54
C LEU A 347 12.06 38.28 -9.54
N ASP A 348 11.17 37.43 -9.04
CA ASP A 348 11.39 35.99 -8.95
C ASP A 348 10.92 35.25 -10.21
N ASN A 349 11.70 35.38 -11.29
CA ASN A 349 11.43 34.68 -12.54
C ASN A 349 11.65 33.16 -12.40
N GLU A 350 12.53 32.73 -11.49
CA GLU A 350 12.80 31.32 -11.22
C GLU A 350 11.57 30.60 -10.70
N GLN A 351 10.76 31.23 -9.84
CA GLN A 351 9.47 30.66 -9.42
C GLN A 351 8.56 30.39 -10.63
N VAL A 352 8.44 31.35 -11.56
CA VAL A 352 7.62 31.19 -12.77
C VAL A 352 8.13 30.05 -13.64
N ILE A 353 9.45 29.96 -13.83
CA ILE A 353 10.08 28.92 -14.67
C ILE A 353 9.87 27.53 -14.04
N ASN A 354 10.10 27.39 -12.74
CA ASN A 354 9.99 26.10 -12.06
C ASN A 354 8.53 25.61 -11.97
N LEU A 355 7.59 26.49 -11.61
CA LEU A 355 6.17 26.15 -11.60
C LEU A 355 5.63 25.95 -13.02
N GLY A 356 6.13 26.70 -14.00
CA GLY A 356 5.77 26.56 -15.40
C GLY A 356 6.21 25.22 -15.96
N ARG A 357 7.42 24.76 -15.61
CA ARG A 357 7.91 23.42 -15.95
C ARG A 357 7.01 22.32 -15.39
N LEU A 358 6.65 22.42 -14.11
CA LEU A 358 5.76 21.45 -13.47
C LEU A 358 4.39 21.38 -14.16
N LEU A 359 3.76 22.54 -14.41
CA LEU A 359 2.45 22.58 -15.06
C LEU A 359 2.51 22.20 -16.54
N TYR A 360 3.62 22.47 -17.22
CA TYR A 360 3.84 22.01 -18.59
C TYR A 360 4.02 20.49 -18.64
N ALA A 361 4.77 19.91 -17.71
CA ALA A 361 4.85 18.46 -17.56
C ALA A 361 3.46 17.84 -17.35
N LEU A 362 2.59 18.49 -16.57
CA LEU A 362 1.20 18.07 -16.39
C LEU A 362 0.42 18.10 -17.72
N ARG A 363 0.53 19.20 -18.50
CA ARG A 363 -0.06 19.30 -19.85
C ARG A 363 0.37 18.12 -20.73
N LEU A 364 1.66 17.78 -20.74
CA LEU A 364 2.19 16.67 -21.53
C LEU A 364 1.63 15.32 -21.07
N GLY A 365 1.57 15.08 -19.76
CA GLY A 365 0.97 13.86 -19.20
C GLY A 365 -0.51 13.73 -19.53
N ILE A 366 -1.29 14.82 -19.41
CA ILE A 366 -2.71 14.84 -19.78
C ILE A 366 -2.90 14.55 -21.27
N ALA A 367 -2.04 15.11 -22.14
CA ALA A 367 -2.09 14.83 -23.57
C ALA A 367 -1.82 13.35 -23.87
N GLU A 368 -0.87 12.73 -23.16
CA GLU A 368 -0.59 11.29 -23.26
C GLU A 368 -1.80 10.45 -22.84
N LEU A 369 -2.46 10.79 -21.72
CA LEU A 369 -3.68 10.10 -21.29
C LEU A 369 -4.85 10.29 -22.28
N LYS A 370 -5.02 11.49 -22.86
CA LYS A 370 -6.00 11.71 -23.93
C LYS A 370 -5.70 10.84 -25.15
N GLN A 371 -4.43 10.70 -25.54
CA GLN A 371 -4.04 9.81 -26.63
C GLN A 371 -4.33 8.34 -26.29
N TYR A 372 -4.03 7.91 -25.06
CA TYR A 372 -4.37 6.57 -24.56
C TYR A 372 -5.89 6.31 -24.68
N TYR A 373 -6.73 7.20 -24.13
CA TYR A 373 -8.18 7.03 -24.17
C TYR A 373 -8.79 7.13 -25.57
N SER A 374 -8.17 7.89 -26.48
CA SER A 374 -8.59 7.95 -27.89
C SER A 374 -8.39 6.62 -28.62
N ASN A 375 -7.42 5.82 -28.17
CA ASN A 375 -7.06 4.53 -28.76
C ASN A 375 -7.47 3.36 -27.87
N LEU A 376 -8.32 3.60 -26.86
CA LEU A 376 -8.68 2.57 -25.90
C LEU A 376 -9.43 1.43 -26.59
N ALA A 377 -8.93 0.21 -26.38
CA ALA A 377 -9.51 -1.02 -26.87
C ALA A 377 -9.65 -2.02 -25.72
N ALA A 378 -10.64 -2.90 -25.82
CA ALA A 378 -10.76 -4.01 -24.88
C ALA A 378 -9.53 -4.92 -25.01
N PRO A 379 -8.79 -5.20 -23.91
CA PRO A 379 -7.63 -6.07 -23.98
C PRO A 379 -8.06 -7.51 -24.26
N THR A 380 -7.19 -8.26 -24.94
CA THR A 380 -7.37 -9.71 -25.06
C THR A 380 -6.93 -10.36 -23.76
N VAL A 381 -7.89 -10.92 -23.00
CA VAL A 381 -7.60 -11.65 -21.76
C VAL A 381 -7.49 -13.13 -22.09
N ILE A 382 -6.31 -13.71 -21.85
CA ILE A 382 -6.07 -15.14 -22.04
C ILE A 382 -6.85 -15.91 -20.95
N PRO A 383 -7.57 -17.00 -21.28
CA PRO A 383 -8.27 -17.79 -20.27
C PRO A 383 -7.33 -18.25 -19.15
N GLY A 384 -7.72 -18.00 -17.89
CA GLY A 384 -6.91 -18.31 -16.70
C GLY A 384 -5.85 -17.25 -16.36
N HIS A 385 -5.81 -16.13 -17.07
CA HIS A 385 -4.94 -15.00 -16.80
C HIS A 385 -5.71 -13.83 -16.20
N VAL A 386 -5.05 -13.09 -15.31
CA VAL A 386 -5.60 -11.87 -14.71
C VAL A 386 -5.81 -10.77 -15.76
N ALA A 387 -6.89 -9.99 -15.59
CA ALA A 387 -7.16 -8.86 -16.47
C ALA A 387 -6.04 -7.80 -16.39
N PRO A 388 -5.56 -7.24 -17.51
CA PRO A 388 -4.44 -6.30 -17.51
C PRO A 388 -4.59 -5.08 -16.62
N ARG A 389 -5.83 -4.64 -16.33
CA ARG A 389 -6.11 -3.50 -15.44
C ARG A 389 -5.57 -3.69 -14.01
N PHE A 390 -5.36 -4.93 -13.57
CA PHE A 390 -4.86 -5.25 -12.24
C PHE A 390 -3.34 -5.37 -12.14
N CYS A 391 -2.65 -5.31 -13.28
CA CYS A 391 -1.21 -5.55 -13.35
C CYS A 391 -0.48 -4.32 -13.93
N PRO A 392 0.84 -4.24 -13.74
CA PRO A 392 1.67 -3.30 -14.45
C PRO A 392 1.48 -3.38 -15.98
N TYR A 393 1.63 -2.27 -16.69
CA TYR A 393 1.42 -2.22 -18.15
C TYR A 393 2.52 -2.93 -18.95
N ILE A 394 3.64 -3.28 -18.31
CA ILE A 394 4.80 -3.86 -18.96
C ILE A 394 4.53 -5.35 -19.22
N ASP A 395 4.54 -5.76 -20.47
CA ASP A 395 4.21 -7.12 -20.92
C ASP A 395 5.29 -7.74 -21.81
N SER A 396 6.47 -7.11 -21.91
CA SER A 396 7.55 -7.57 -22.76
C SER A 396 8.93 -7.14 -22.27
N VAL A 397 9.94 -7.91 -22.68
CA VAL A 397 11.37 -7.63 -22.46
C VAL A 397 12.13 -7.80 -23.77
N VAL A 398 13.27 -7.11 -23.90
CA VAL A 398 14.22 -7.37 -24.98
C VAL A 398 15.29 -8.31 -24.43
N ASP A 399 15.42 -9.50 -25.00
CA ASP A 399 16.38 -10.49 -24.56
C ASP A 399 17.83 -10.13 -24.95
N SER A 400 18.78 -11.01 -24.57
CA SER A 400 20.21 -10.82 -24.87
C SER A 400 20.55 -10.89 -26.37
N THR A 401 19.65 -11.39 -27.21
CA THR A 401 19.79 -11.44 -28.67
C THR A 401 19.21 -10.21 -29.36
N GLY A 402 18.53 -9.34 -28.61
CA GLY A 402 17.80 -8.19 -29.13
C GLY A 402 16.38 -8.52 -29.60
N GLN A 403 15.90 -9.74 -29.36
CA GLN A 403 14.52 -10.12 -29.67
C GLN A 403 13.59 -9.63 -28.56
N THR A 404 12.46 -9.03 -28.96
CA THR A 404 11.37 -8.75 -28.03
C THR A 404 10.65 -10.06 -27.69
N VAL A 405 10.62 -10.39 -26.41
CA VAL A 405 9.88 -11.52 -25.84
C VAL A 405 8.69 -10.97 -25.05
N THR A 406 7.50 -11.36 -25.44
CA THR A 406 6.23 -10.99 -24.80
C THR A 406 5.81 -12.03 -23.77
N PHE A 407 5.14 -11.56 -22.71
CA PHE A 407 4.58 -12.39 -21.66
C PHE A 407 3.21 -11.87 -21.26
N SER A 408 2.42 -12.74 -20.64
CA SER A 408 1.12 -12.39 -20.09
C SER A 408 1.09 -12.74 -18.60
N TYR A 409 0.58 -11.81 -17.79
CA TYR A 409 0.39 -12.05 -16.37
C TYR A 409 -0.65 -13.14 -16.13
N VAL A 410 -0.32 -14.13 -15.31
CA VAL A 410 -1.25 -15.17 -14.87
C VAL A 410 -1.97 -14.67 -13.62
N GLN A 411 -1.20 -14.28 -12.59
CA GLN A 411 -1.71 -13.76 -11.32
C GLN A 411 -0.58 -13.08 -10.53
N PRO A 412 -0.88 -12.13 -9.61
CA PRO A 412 0.10 -11.72 -8.60
C PRO A 412 0.41 -12.88 -7.65
N LEU A 413 1.65 -12.95 -7.15
CA LEU A 413 2.05 -14.01 -6.22
C LEU A 413 1.57 -13.77 -4.78
N GLU A 414 1.17 -12.54 -4.47
CA GLU A 414 0.60 -12.16 -3.18
C GLU A 414 -0.68 -11.32 -3.43
N PRO A 415 -1.74 -11.48 -2.62
CA PRO A 415 -3.01 -10.79 -2.82
C PRO A 415 -2.97 -9.29 -2.43
N GLU A 416 -1.90 -8.82 -1.80
CA GLU A 416 -1.78 -7.45 -1.31
C GLU A 416 -1.52 -6.44 -2.45
N PRO A 417 -2.06 -5.21 -2.37
CA PRO A 417 -1.80 -4.15 -3.36
C PRO A 417 -0.34 -3.70 -3.49
N THR A 418 0.51 -4.08 -2.53
CA THR A 418 1.96 -3.84 -2.54
C THR A 418 2.74 -4.91 -3.31
N CYS A 419 2.09 -5.97 -3.78
CA CYS A 419 2.74 -7.08 -4.46
C CYS A 419 3.45 -6.60 -5.73
N ALA A 420 4.78 -6.72 -5.76
CA ALA A 420 5.62 -6.35 -6.90
C ALA A 420 6.06 -7.57 -7.75
N THR A 421 5.50 -8.74 -7.47
CA THR A 421 5.95 -10.02 -8.01
C THR A 421 4.78 -10.80 -8.58
N PHE A 422 4.88 -11.17 -9.86
CA PHE A 422 3.77 -11.76 -10.61
C PHE A 422 4.22 -13.07 -11.25
N GLN A 423 3.33 -14.05 -11.27
CA GLN A 423 3.47 -15.19 -12.15
C GLN A 423 3.05 -14.74 -13.55
N ALA A 424 3.85 -15.08 -14.56
CA ALA A 424 3.55 -14.81 -15.95
C ALA A 424 3.88 -16.02 -16.83
N LYS A 425 3.37 -16.00 -18.06
CA LYS A 425 3.64 -17.00 -19.08
C LYS A 425 4.24 -16.33 -20.30
N LEU A 426 5.39 -16.83 -20.76
CA LEU A 426 6.02 -16.37 -21.99
C LEU A 426 5.14 -16.77 -23.18
N LEU A 427 4.92 -15.84 -24.13
CA LEU A 427 4.06 -16.07 -25.28
C LEU A 427 4.83 -16.38 -26.56
N ASP A 428 6.10 -15.98 -26.63
CA ASP A 428 7.00 -16.16 -27.75
C ASP A 428 8.44 -16.45 -27.26
N GLY A 429 9.40 -16.50 -28.20
CA GLY A 429 10.79 -16.89 -27.93
C GLY A 429 11.00 -18.40 -27.79
N GLU A 430 12.23 -18.81 -27.46
CA GLU A 430 12.60 -20.22 -27.28
C GLU A 430 11.86 -20.90 -26.12
N ASP A 431 11.54 -20.10 -25.09
CA ASP A 431 10.88 -20.55 -23.86
C ASP A 431 9.36 -20.31 -23.88
N ALA A 432 8.76 -20.12 -25.06
CA ALA A 432 7.32 -19.90 -25.22
C ALA A 432 6.50 -20.97 -24.50
N GLY A 433 5.51 -20.52 -23.73
CA GLY A 433 4.63 -21.36 -22.93
C GLY A 433 5.14 -21.67 -21.51
N LYS A 434 6.40 -21.38 -21.18
CA LYS A 434 6.93 -21.57 -19.83
C LYS A 434 6.41 -20.50 -18.86
N LEU A 435 6.24 -20.92 -17.61
CA LEU A 435 5.92 -20.03 -16.50
C LEU A 435 7.19 -19.36 -15.99
N VAL A 436 7.09 -18.06 -15.74
CA VAL A 436 8.15 -17.22 -15.20
C VAL A 436 7.60 -16.38 -14.04
N VAL A 437 8.51 -15.88 -13.22
CA VAL A 437 8.24 -14.83 -12.24
C VAL A 437 8.72 -13.50 -12.82
N VAL A 438 7.83 -12.52 -12.85
CA VAL A 438 8.10 -11.14 -13.24
C VAL A 438 8.10 -10.29 -11.97
N LYS A 439 9.23 -9.67 -11.66
CA LYS A 439 9.43 -8.89 -10.43
C LYS A 439 9.87 -7.46 -10.75
N PHE A 440 9.25 -6.47 -10.10
CA PHE A 440 9.64 -5.07 -10.17
C PHE A 440 10.43 -4.68 -8.92
N VAL A 441 11.68 -4.28 -9.09
CA VAL A 441 12.62 -4.09 -7.96
C VAL A 441 13.41 -2.79 -8.07
N LYS A 442 13.62 -2.10 -6.95
CA LYS A 442 14.49 -0.90 -6.93
C LYS A 442 15.97 -1.25 -7.03
N GLN A 443 16.36 -2.34 -6.37
CA GLN A 443 17.70 -2.91 -6.43
C GLN A 443 17.64 -4.43 -6.54
N TYR A 444 18.66 -5.01 -7.16
CA TYR A 444 18.77 -6.44 -7.38
C TYR A 444 20.21 -6.85 -7.65
N CYS A 445 20.65 -7.97 -7.08
CA CYS A 445 21.98 -8.51 -7.39
C CYS A 445 21.88 -9.65 -8.41
N ALA A 446 21.75 -9.29 -9.68
CA ALA A 446 21.73 -10.24 -10.79
C ALA A 446 22.99 -11.12 -10.84
N ALA A 447 24.14 -10.58 -10.44
CA ALA A 447 25.39 -11.33 -10.37
C ALA A 447 25.37 -12.44 -9.31
N ALA A 448 24.80 -12.19 -8.12
CA ALA A 448 24.65 -13.20 -7.08
C ALA A 448 23.62 -14.27 -7.48
N HIS A 449 22.51 -13.84 -8.10
CA HIS A 449 21.49 -14.74 -8.62
C HIS A 449 22.08 -15.68 -9.68
N THR A 450 22.67 -15.14 -10.75
CA THR A 450 23.31 -15.91 -11.83
C THR A 450 24.37 -16.87 -11.28
N TRP A 451 25.17 -16.42 -10.29
CA TRP A 451 26.17 -17.25 -9.64
C TRP A 451 25.56 -18.47 -8.96
N LEU A 452 24.50 -18.30 -8.15
CA LEU A 452 23.86 -19.44 -7.48
C LEU A 452 23.06 -20.32 -8.44
N ALA A 453 22.44 -19.74 -9.46
CA ALA A 453 21.74 -20.48 -10.50
C ALA A 453 22.70 -21.45 -11.21
N GLY A 454 23.92 -20.98 -11.55
CA GLY A 454 24.99 -21.82 -12.10
C GLY A 454 25.52 -22.91 -11.16
N LYS A 455 25.12 -22.90 -9.88
CA LYS A 455 25.40 -23.96 -8.89
C LYS A 455 24.19 -24.83 -8.56
N GLY A 456 23.03 -24.55 -9.16
CA GLY A 456 21.79 -25.27 -8.90
C GLY A 456 21.09 -24.89 -7.59
N PHE A 457 21.38 -23.71 -7.03
CA PHE A 457 20.77 -23.21 -5.77
C PHE A 457 19.81 -22.03 -5.98
N ALA A 458 19.51 -21.67 -7.22
CA ALA A 458 18.57 -20.61 -7.57
C ALA A 458 17.95 -20.92 -8.94
N PRO A 459 16.72 -20.43 -9.24
CA PRO A 459 16.16 -20.55 -10.58
C PRO A 459 17.06 -19.83 -11.59
N ARG A 460 16.84 -20.10 -12.88
CA ARG A 460 17.53 -19.35 -13.94
C ARG A 460 16.99 -17.92 -13.98
N LEU A 461 17.90 -16.96 -14.04
CA LEU A 461 17.58 -15.57 -14.37
C LEU A 461 17.36 -15.46 -15.89
N VAL A 462 16.12 -15.20 -16.30
CA VAL A 462 15.71 -15.09 -17.72
C VAL A 462 16.03 -13.69 -18.26
N TYR A 463 15.77 -12.65 -17.47
CA TYR A 463 16.04 -11.27 -17.85
C TYR A 463 16.54 -10.44 -16.67
N ASP A 464 17.63 -9.70 -16.90
CA ASP A 464 18.21 -8.72 -15.99
C ASP A 464 17.98 -7.31 -16.53
N GLY A 465 16.95 -6.62 -16.01
CA GLY A 465 16.66 -5.23 -16.35
C GLY A 465 17.38 -4.20 -15.48
N THR A 466 18.36 -4.58 -14.64
CA THR A 466 19.02 -3.63 -13.73
C THR A 466 19.80 -2.53 -14.45
N SER A 467 20.28 -2.80 -15.65
CA SER A 467 20.96 -1.84 -16.53
C SER A 467 20.07 -1.31 -17.67
N GLY A 468 18.80 -1.72 -17.70
CA GLY A 468 17.84 -1.41 -18.76
C GLY A 468 16.92 -0.22 -18.45
N PRO A 469 15.80 -0.09 -19.18
CA PRO A 469 14.77 0.90 -18.90
C PRO A 469 14.30 0.84 -17.44
N ARG A 470 14.00 2.01 -16.87
CA ARG A 470 13.46 2.12 -15.52
C ARG A 470 11.98 2.52 -15.57
N TYR A 471 11.17 1.86 -14.75
CA TYR A 471 9.73 2.10 -14.66
C TYR A 471 9.42 2.72 -13.30
N GLY A 472 9.39 4.05 -13.20
CA GLY A 472 9.25 4.74 -11.90
C GLY A 472 10.43 4.44 -10.94
N GLY A 473 11.63 4.21 -11.48
CA GLY A 473 12.82 3.83 -10.71
C GLY A 473 12.96 2.34 -10.41
N PHE A 474 12.03 1.50 -10.88
CA PHE A 474 12.09 0.04 -10.76
C PHE A 474 12.77 -0.55 -12.00
N ALA A 475 13.58 -1.59 -11.79
CA ALA A 475 14.03 -2.51 -12.82
C ALA A 475 13.06 -3.69 -12.89
N LEU A 476 13.00 -4.28 -14.08
CA LEU A 476 12.28 -5.52 -14.32
C LEU A 476 13.24 -6.70 -14.22
N VAL A 477 12.85 -7.71 -13.45
CA VAL A 477 13.57 -8.99 -13.34
C VAL A 477 12.62 -10.09 -13.77
N VAL A 478 13.05 -10.97 -14.67
CA VAL A 478 12.31 -12.16 -15.06
C VAL A 478 13.14 -13.39 -14.74
N MET A 479 12.57 -14.38 -14.05
CA MET A 479 13.25 -15.62 -13.70
C MET A 479 12.31 -16.82 -13.85
N ASP A 480 12.86 -18.02 -13.97
CA ASP A 480 12.06 -19.23 -14.08
C ASP A 480 11.14 -19.40 -12.86
N TYR A 481 9.89 -19.82 -13.10
CA TYR A 481 8.97 -20.15 -12.01
C TYR A 481 9.37 -21.47 -11.34
N VAL A 482 9.45 -21.45 -10.00
CA VAL A 482 9.84 -22.63 -9.20
C VAL A 482 8.59 -23.35 -8.70
N GLU A 483 8.32 -24.54 -9.24
CA GLU A 483 7.25 -25.40 -8.74
C GLU A 483 7.65 -26.09 -7.42
N GLY A 484 7.20 -25.53 -6.30
CA GLY A 484 7.54 -26.02 -4.98
C GLY A 484 6.86 -25.24 -3.86
N LYS A 485 7.32 -25.45 -2.64
CA LYS A 485 6.86 -24.71 -1.46
C LYS A 485 8.02 -24.02 -0.77
N THR A 486 7.78 -22.84 -0.22
CA THR A 486 8.76 -22.15 0.64
C THR A 486 9.00 -22.97 1.90
N LEU A 487 10.17 -22.80 2.53
CA LEU A 487 10.43 -23.41 3.83
C LEU A 487 9.42 -22.92 4.88
N HIS A 488 8.96 -21.68 4.75
CA HIS A 488 7.91 -21.13 5.61
C HIS A 488 6.60 -21.92 5.49
N ALA A 489 6.15 -22.20 4.26
CA ALA A 489 4.93 -22.97 4.03
C ALA A 489 5.05 -24.46 4.42
N LEU A 490 6.26 -25.03 4.37
CA LEU A 490 6.51 -26.44 4.71
C LEU A 490 6.68 -26.68 6.20
N TYR A 491 7.37 -25.77 6.89
CA TYR A 491 7.87 -26.00 8.25
C TYR A 491 7.46 -24.89 9.23
N ASP A 492 6.62 -23.94 8.85
CA ASP A 492 6.12 -22.81 9.65
C ASP A 492 6.75 -22.64 11.06
N LYS A 493 6.12 -23.22 12.10
CA LYS A 493 6.59 -23.22 13.50
C LYS A 493 7.40 -24.46 13.88
N GLU A 494 7.51 -25.41 12.98
CA GLU A 494 8.30 -26.62 13.15
C GLU A 494 9.79 -26.32 13.01
N ALA A 495 10.59 -27.23 13.53
CA ALA A 495 12.03 -27.10 13.45
C ALA A 495 12.51 -27.62 12.09
N LEU A 496 13.34 -26.81 11.42
CA LEU A 496 13.90 -27.11 10.11
C LEU A 496 14.85 -28.31 10.19
N PRO A 497 14.65 -29.33 9.34
CA PRO A 497 15.48 -30.52 9.30
C PRO A 497 16.99 -30.26 9.08
N ASN A 498 17.82 -31.16 9.58
CA ASN A 498 19.28 -31.03 9.51
C ASN A 498 19.85 -31.12 8.08
N ASP A 499 19.19 -31.81 7.16
CA ASP A 499 19.54 -31.84 5.74
C ASP A 499 19.24 -30.50 5.05
N VAL A 500 18.10 -29.86 5.36
CA VAL A 500 17.79 -28.48 4.93
C VAL A 500 18.86 -27.52 5.44
N ARG A 501 19.22 -27.60 6.73
CA ARG A 501 20.29 -26.78 7.32
C ARG A 501 21.62 -26.93 6.57
N LYS A 502 22.01 -28.16 6.25
CA LYS A 502 23.24 -28.46 5.49
C LYS A 502 23.17 -27.90 4.07
N ALA A 503 22.04 -28.04 3.39
CA ALA A 503 21.83 -27.52 2.04
C ALA A 503 21.90 -25.99 2.00
N VAL A 504 21.20 -25.30 2.91
CA VAL A 504 21.28 -23.83 3.05
C VAL A 504 22.71 -23.38 3.31
N ARG A 505 23.41 -24.01 4.26
CA ARG A 505 24.83 -23.69 4.54
C ARG A 505 25.71 -23.90 3.31
N LYS A 506 25.49 -24.96 2.53
CA LYS A 506 26.25 -25.21 1.31
C LYS A 506 26.03 -24.11 0.27
N ALA A 507 24.78 -23.69 0.04
CA ALA A 507 24.46 -22.58 -0.85
C ALA A 507 25.13 -21.26 -0.42
N LEU A 508 25.10 -20.93 0.88
CA LEU A 508 25.80 -19.75 1.42
C LEU A 508 27.32 -19.85 1.26
N ASN A 509 27.90 -21.04 1.39
CA ASN A 509 29.33 -21.26 1.13
C ASN A 509 29.67 -21.07 -0.36
N GLU A 510 28.79 -21.48 -1.28
CA GLU A 510 28.96 -21.19 -2.71
C GLU A 510 28.87 -19.68 -3.02
N LEU A 511 27.93 -18.95 -2.41
CA LEU A 511 27.88 -17.48 -2.50
C LEU A 511 29.17 -16.84 -1.98
N ALA A 512 29.69 -17.33 -0.85
CA ALA A 512 30.92 -16.83 -0.26
C ALA A 512 32.13 -16.96 -1.20
N LYS A 513 32.24 -18.05 -1.95
CA LYS A 513 33.28 -18.22 -3.00
C LYS A 513 33.18 -17.14 -4.08
N GLY A 514 31.96 -16.71 -4.42
CA GLY A 514 31.69 -15.60 -5.34
C GLY A 514 31.85 -14.21 -4.71
N LYS A 515 32.24 -14.12 -3.43
CA LYS A 515 32.26 -12.90 -2.60
C LYS A 515 30.90 -12.20 -2.49
N PHE A 516 29.82 -12.98 -2.49
CA PHE A 516 28.47 -12.46 -2.33
C PHE A 516 27.93 -12.68 -0.93
N ILE A 517 27.00 -11.82 -0.54
CA ILE A 517 26.23 -11.84 0.71
C ILE A 517 24.75 -11.90 0.32
N PHE A 518 23.97 -12.69 1.04
CA PHE A 518 22.52 -12.79 0.94
C PHE A 518 21.89 -12.02 2.12
N GLY A 519 21.49 -10.77 1.88
CA GLY A 519 21.05 -9.83 2.92
C GLY A 519 19.63 -10.03 3.44
N ASP A 520 18.81 -10.90 2.84
CA ASP A 520 17.45 -11.20 3.31
C ASP A 520 17.25 -12.71 3.43
N LEU A 521 18.05 -13.36 4.29
CA LEU A 521 17.98 -14.80 4.51
C LEU A 521 16.84 -15.15 5.46
N ARG A 522 15.73 -15.68 4.92
CA ARG A 522 14.56 -16.09 5.70
C ARG A 522 13.81 -17.25 5.03
N THR A 523 12.99 -17.96 5.80
CA THR A 523 12.24 -19.14 5.32
C THR A 523 11.29 -18.86 4.15
N PRO A 524 10.70 -17.66 3.97
CA PRO A 524 9.94 -17.34 2.75
C PRO A 524 10.79 -17.24 1.49
N ASN A 525 12.08 -16.91 1.60
CA ASN A 525 12.97 -16.66 0.46
C ASN A 525 13.74 -17.92 0.01
N ILE A 526 13.41 -19.08 0.58
CA ILE A 526 14.00 -20.38 0.26
C ILE A 526 12.87 -21.35 -0.08
N MET A 527 12.94 -21.97 -1.25
CA MET A 527 11.97 -22.94 -1.75
C MET A 527 12.56 -24.33 -1.88
N LEU A 528 11.72 -25.35 -1.69
CA LEU A 528 11.99 -26.73 -2.06
C LEU A 528 11.07 -27.12 -3.22
N THR A 529 11.66 -27.52 -4.35
CA THR A 529 10.93 -28.09 -5.47
C THR A 529 10.34 -29.45 -5.12
N ASN A 530 9.30 -29.85 -5.85
CA ASN A 530 8.70 -31.17 -5.71
C ASN A 530 9.64 -32.29 -6.20
N GLY A 531 9.44 -33.52 -5.71
CA GLY A 531 10.13 -34.73 -6.18
C GLY A 531 11.05 -35.42 -5.16
N ASP A 532 11.63 -36.55 -5.58
CA ASP A 532 12.38 -37.48 -4.72
C ASP A 532 13.89 -37.23 -4.71
N GLU A 533 14.36 -36.18 -5.39
CA GLU A 533 15.78 -35.81 -5.35
C GLU A 533 16.20 -35.34 -3.96
N SER A 534 17.52 -35.33 -3.72
CA SER A 534 18.07 -34.85 -2.47
C SER A 534 17.62 -33.41 -2.18
N VAL A 535 17.42 -33.09 -0.90
CA VAL A 535 17.05 -31.72 -0.45
C VAL A 535 17.98 -30.67 -1.05
N GLU A 536 19.28 -30.98 -1.16
CA GLU A 536 20.26 -30.08 -1.76
C GLU A 536 19.90 -29.67 -3.20
N LYS A 537 19.51 -30.63 -4.05
CA LYS A 537 19.17 -30.35 -5.45
C LYS A 537 17.82 -29.64 -5.61
N ARG A 538 16.92 -29.86 -4.66
CA ARG A 538 15.58 -29.25 -4.67
C ARG A 538 15.55 -27.86 -4.05
N LEU A 539 16.61 -27.45 -3.34
CA LEU A 539 16.66 -26.20 -2.60
C LEU A 539 17.06 -25.03 -3.48
N HIS A 540 16.20 -24.02 -3.54
CA HIS A 540 16.39 -22.82 -4.35
C HIS A 540 16.20 -21.55 -3.51
N PHE A 541 17.14 -20.61 -3.62
CA PHE A 541 17.02 -19.25 -3.13
C PHE A 541 16.33 -18.42 -4.22
N ILE A 542 15.34 -17.60 -3.86
CA ILE A 542 14.46 -16.95 -4.84
C ILE A 542 14.41 -15.42 -4.77
N ASP A 543 14.93 -14.80 -3.70
CA ASP A 543 14.89 -13.35 -3.52
C ASP A 543 16.30 -12.74 -3.38
N PHE A 544 16.76 -12.04 -4.43
CA PHE A 544 18.09 -11.45 -4.50
C PHE A 544 18.09 -9.92 -4.41
N ASP A 545 16.98 -9.31 -3.96
CA ASP A 545 16.85 -7.85 -3.87
C ASP A 545 17.91 -7.27 -2.94
N TRP A 546 18.13 -7.92 -1.79
CA TRP A 546 19.11 -7.51 -0.78
C TRP A 546 20.41 -8.32 -0.81
N ALA A 547 20.64 -9.09 -1.87
CA ALA A 547 21.96 -9.68 -2.10
C ALA A 547 22.94 -8.60 -2.58
N CYS A 548 24.23 -8.77 -2.32
CA CYS A 548 25.26 -7.85 -2.76
C CYS A 548 26.64 -8.53 -2.81
N ARG A 549 27.61 -7.91 -3.49
CA ARG A 549 29.01 -8.30 -3.32
C ARG A 549 29.55 -7.61 -2.06
N GLU A 550 30.38 -8.35 -1.33
CA GLU A 550 31.03 -7.86 -0.12
C GLU A 550 31.89 -6.62 -0.44
N GLY A 551 31.56 -5.50 0.20
CA GLY A 551 32.22 -4.21 -0.03
C GLY A 551 31.53 -3.26 -1.01
N ASP A 552 30.43 -3.65 -1.65
CA ASP A 552 29.70 -2.79 -2.61
C ASP A 552 28.97 -1.59 -1.97
N GLY A 553 28.93 -1.51 -0.63
CA GLY A 553 28.29 -0.40 0.08
C GLY A 553 26.77 -0.39 -0.02
N VAL A 554 26.15 -1.52 -0.39
CA VAL A 554 24.68 -1.69 -0.38
C VAL A 554 24.16 -1.57 1.06
N ARG A 555 23.05 -0.85 1.23
CA ARG A 555 22.44 -0.57 2.54
C ARG A 555 21.04 -1.15 2.60
N TYR A 556 20.61 -1.53 3.81
CA TYR A 556 19.20 -1.80 4.07
C TYR A 556 18.34 -0.55 3.87
N PRO A 557 17.04 -0.69 3.56
CA PRO A 557 16.16 0.45 3.39
C PRO A 557 15.85 1.13 4.74
N PHE A 558 15.29 2.33 4.64
CA PHE A 558 14.53 2.92 5.75
C PHE A 558 13.23 2.13 5.94
N HIS A 559 12.73 2.01 7.18
CA HIS A 559 11.60 1.14 7.53
C HIS A 559 11.91 -0.36 7.33
N LEU A 560 13.09 -0.79 7.77
CA LEU A 560 13.51 -2.18 7.69
C LEU A 560 12.52 -3.07 8.46
N SER A 561 12.01 -4.11 7.81
CA SER A 561 11.04 -5.02 8.43
C SER A 561 11.61 -5.70 9.67
N ARG A 562 10.75 -5.88 10.67
CA ARG A 562 11.04 -6.66 11.89
C ARG A 562 11.55 -8.07 11.59
N ALA A 563 11.00 -8.69 10.55
CA ALA A 563 11.42 -9.99 10.08
C ALA A 563 12.89 -10.03 9.61
N ILE A 564 13.51 -8.88 9.32
CA ILE A 564 14.91 -8.78 8.91
C ILE A 564 15.76 -8.24 10.06
N TRP A 565 15.38 -7.13 10.70
CA TRP A 565 16.24 -6.50 11.71
C TRP A 565 16.41 -7.33 12.98
N GLU A 566 15.38 -8.05 13.44
CA GLU A 566 15.49 -8.93 14.61
C GLU A 566 16.50 -10.08 14.41
N PRO A 567 16.39 -10.92 13.36
CA PRO A 567 17.33 -12.03 13.17
C PRO A 567 18.71 -11.58 12.68
N SER A 568 18.81 -10.46 11.95
CA SER A 568 20.09 -9.97 11.43
C SER A 568 20.90 -9.12 12.42
N GLY A 569 20.22 -8.48 13.39
CA GLY A 569 20.79 -7.44 14.25
C GLY A 569 21.14 -6.15 13.51
N ALA A 570 20.70 -5.99 12.26
CA ALA A 570 20.99 -4.81 11.46
C ALA A 570 20.07 -3.63 11.82
N SER A 571 20.63 -2.42 11.79
CA SER A 571 19.83 -1.20 11.85
C SER A 571 19.40 -0.73 10.47
N GLU A 572 18.38 0.13 10.42
CA GLU A 572 17.98 0.80 9.20
C GLU A 572 19.16 1.54 8.56
N TYR A 573 19.24 1.51 7.23
CA TYR A 573 20.29 2.16 6.45
C TYR A 573 21.74 1.71 6.74
N GLN A 574 21.91 0.66 7.54
CA GLN A 574 23.22 0.05 7.76
C GLN A 574 23.67 -0.70 6.50
N PHE A 575 24.99 -0.76 6.28
CA PHE A 575 25.57 -1.60 5.23
C PHE A 575 25.21 -3.07 5.42
N ILE A 576 24.92 -3.75 4.33
CA ILE A 576 24.72 -5.20 4.32
C ILE A 576 26.09 -5.86 4.45
N GLU A 577 26.28 -6.61 5.53
CA GLU A 577 27.53 -7.27 5.89
C GLU A 577 27.31 -8.75 6.12
N ARG A 578 28.35 -9.56 5.93
CA ARG A 578 28.31 -11.02 6.11
C ARG A 578 27.82 -11.43 7.51
N LYS A 579 28.13 -10.65 8.53
CA LYS A 579 27.67 -10.90 9.91
C LYS A 579 26.13 -10.93 10.02
N HIS A 580 25.43 -10.13 9.23
CA HIS A 580 23.97 -10.10 9.19
C HIS A 580 23.42 -11.40 8.61
N GLN A 581 23.98 -11.87 7.49
CA GLN A 581 23.64 -13.17 6.89
C GLN A 581 23.86 -14.32 7.87
N GLU A 582 25.01 -14.35 8.56
CA GLU A 582 25.32 -15.40 9.53
C GLU A 582 24.39 -15.37 10.76
N SER A 583 24.03 -14.18 11.23
CA SER A 583 23.05 -14.01 12.31
C SER A 583 21.67 -14.52 11.88
N MET A 584 21.22 -14.20 10.66
CA MET A 584 19.97 -14.70 10.10
C MET A 584 20.00 -16.23 9.97
N PHE A 585 21.09 -16.81 9.45
CA PHE A 585 21.23 -18.27 9.36
C PHE A 585 21.12 -18.94 10.73
N ASN A 586 21.75 -18.38 11.77
CA ASN A 586 21.69 -18.94 13.11
C ASN A 586 20.32 -18.77 13.78
N SER A 587 19.55 -17.76 13.38
CA SER A 587 18.22 -17.46 13.91
C SER A 587 17.10 -18.29 13.28
N LEU A 588 17.36 -18.97 12.16
CA LEU A 588 16.41 -19.93 11.60
C LEU A 588 16.16 -21.08 12.60
N ASN A 589 14.91 -21.51 12.73
CA ASN A 589 14.47 -22.48 13.74
C ASN A 589 14.96 -23.91 13.43
N TRP A 590 16.24 -24.20 13.64
CA TRP A 590 16.81 -25.52 13.33
C TRP A 590 16.39 -26.60 14.33
N LEU A 591 16.15 -27.82 13.84
CA LEU A 591 16.01 -29.00 14.68
C LEU A 591 17.30 -29.20 15.49
N LYS A 592 17.16 -29.29 16.82
CA LYS A 592 18.28 -29.45 17.76
C LYS A 592 18.87 -30.84 17.73
#